data_AF-A0A8X7R6M6-F1
#
_entry.id   AF-A0A8X7R6M6-F1
#
_cell.length_a   1.000
_cell.length_b   1.000
_cell.length_c   1.000
_cell.angle_alpha   90.00
_cell.angle_beta   90.00
_cell.angle_gamma   90.00
#
_symmetry.space_group_name_H-M   'P 1'
#
loop_
_entity.id
_entity.type
_entity.pdbx_description
1 polymer ?
#
loop_
_entity_poly.entity_id
_entity_poly.type
_entity_poly.pdbx_seq_one_letter_code
_entity_poly.pdbx_strand_id
1 'polypeptide(L)'
;MASRKALINVHRIIRSTAVVRRSSVTPSAAPPIFQNGVDLGARFFSGNTSSPQNIDIDLSSEEKKRITINRLLYRSKQRGFLELDLVLGNWVEENVNSMDETAVKSLIHVLDLENPDLWKWLTSQEQPPEIVSSNPVFLALHKKVMTNLNKHAAPETRAAAGQPWVKGWDDFKRGRDAPISGNQ
;
A
#
# COMPACT_ATOMS: atom_id res chain seq x y z
N MET A 1 23.62 27.65 -57.68
CA MET A 1 22.18 27.94 -57.45
C MET A 1 21.58 26.80 -56.63
N ALA A 2 21.43 26.98 -55.33
CA ALA A 2 20.85 25.99 -54.42
C ALA A 2 19.36 26.33 -54.19
N SER A 3 18.48 25.48 -54.74
CA SER A 3 17.03 25.64 -54.62
C SER A 3 16.47 24.93 -53.41
N ARG A 4 15.40 25.53 -52.88
CA ARG A 4 14.89 25.42 -51.53
C ARG A 4 13.87 24.28 -51.39
N LYS A 5 13.88 23.70 -50.19
CA LYS A 5 12.82 23.00 -49.43
C LYS A 5 11.39 23.13 -49.98
N ALA A 6 10.65 22.01 -49.96
CA ALA A 6 9.20 22.02 -49.74
C ALA A 6 8.76 20.76 -48.96
N LEU A 7 8.19 21.01 -47.78
CA LEU A 7 7.44 20.08 -46.93
C LEU A 7 6.02 19.94 -47.48
N ILE A 8 5.49 18.72 -47.53
CA ILE A 8 4.06 18.47 -47.68
C ILE A 8 3.68 17.49 -46.57
N ASN A 9 3.20 18.03 -45.44
CA ASN A 9 2.66 17.24 -44.36
C ASN A 9 1.12 17.27 -44.45
N VAL A 10 0.53 16.10 -44.35
CA VAL A 10 -0.86 15.79 -44.69
C VAL A 10 -1.78 16.18 -43.53
N HIS A 11 -2.66 17.16 -43.73
CA HIS A 11 -3.76 17.45 -42.81
C HIS A 11 -4.98 16.57 -43.14
N ARG A 12 -5.19 15.49 -42.38
CA ARG A 12 -6.45 14.73 -42.41
C ARG A 12 -7.38 15.24 -41.32
N ILE A 13 -8.33 16.08 -41.71
CA ILE A 13 -9.40 16.60 -40.87
C ILE A 13 -10.48 15.51 -40.75
N ILE A 14 -10.67 14.95 -39.55
CA ILE A 14 -11.83 14.11 -39.24
C ILE A 14 -12.90 15.01 -38.65
N ARG A 15 -13.99 15.21 -39.39
CA ARG A 15 -15.24 15.82 -38.90
C ARG A 15 -16.06 14.72 -38.23
N SER A 16 -16.31 14.85 -36.93
CA SER A 16 -17.29 14.02 -36.21
C SER A 16 -18.49 14.88 -35.84
N THR A 17 -19.64 14.60 -36.45
CA THR A 17 -20.92 15.26 -36.18
C THR A 17 -21.56 14.69 -34.93
N ALA A 18 -21.77 15.53 -33.93
CA ALA A 18 -22.57 15.23 -32.75
C ALA A 18 -24.06 15.16 -33.14
N VAL A 19 -24.71 14.02 -32.85
CA VAL A 19 -26.16 13.91 -32.85
C VAL A 19 -26.64 13.81 -31.42
N VAL A 20 -27.34 14.86 -31.01
CA VAL A 20 -28.20 14.93 -29.84
C VAL A 20 -29.46 14.13 -30.13
N ARG A 21 -29.83 13.19 -29.24
CA ARG A 21 -31.25 12.89 -29.03
C ARG A 21 -31.54 12.46 -27.59
N ARG A 22 -32.28 13.34 -26.92
CA ARG A 22 -32.93 13.19 -25.62
C ARG A 22 -34.29 12.53 -25.88
N SER A 23 -34.68 11.51 -25.13
CA SER A 23 -36.09 11.16 -24.86
C SER A 23 -36.21 10.17 -23.70
N SER A 24 -36.96 10.59 -22.69
CA SER A 24 -37.39 9.92 -21.47
C SER A 24 -38.60 9.01 -21.71
N VAL A 25 -38.63 7.80 -21.14
CA VAL A 25 -39.88 7.06 -20.88
C VAL A 25 -39.72 6.24 -19.58
N THR A 26 -40.73 6.35 -18.71
CA THR A 26 -40.94 5.69 -17.40
C THR A 26 -41.34 4.20 -17.53
N PRO A 27 -41.33 3.41 -16.43
CA PRO A 27 -41.26 1.94 -16.48
C PRO A 27 -42.65 1.28 -16.53
N SER A 28 -42.75 0.13 -17.20
CA SER A 28 -43.94 -0.74 -17.21
C SER A 28 -43.54 -2.16 -16.82
N ALA A 29 -44.28 -2.71 -15.84
CA ALA A 29 -44.05 -3.98 -15.17
C ALA A 29 -44.41 -5.21 -16.04
N ALA A 30 -43.57 -6.25 -15.98
CA ALA A 30 -43.88 -7.66 -16.31
C ALA A 30 -42.80 -8.60 -15.72
N PRO A 31 -43.12 -9.88 -15.44
CA PRO A 31 -42.59 -10.66 -14.32
C PRO A 31 -41.28 -11.42 -14.61
N PRO A 32 -40.54 -11.87 -13.56
CA PRO A 32 -39.30 -12.61 -13.74
C PRO A 32 -39.57 -14.07 -14.13
N ILE A 33 -39.02 -14.49 -15.28
CA ILE A 33 -38.94 -15.89 -15.67
C ILE A 33 -37.75 -16.53 -14.94
N PHE A 34 -38.07 -17.54 -14.14
CA PHE A 34 -37.14 -18.50 -13.56
C PHE A 34 -36.33 -19.19 -14.67
N GLN A 35 -34.99 -19.16 -14.56
CA GLN A 35 -34.14 -20.20 -15.13
C GLN A 35 -33.06 -20.59 -14.13
N ASN A 36 -33.07 -21.89 -13.81
CA ASN A 36 -32.18 -22.60 -12.92
C ASN A 36 -30.72 -22.47 -13.40
N GLY A 37 -29.90 -21.78 -12.61
CA GLY A 37 -28.45 -21.80 -12.72
C GLY A 37 -27.89 -22.54 -11.51
N VAL A 38 -27.28 -23.68 -11.77
CA VAL A 38 -26.67 -24.61 -10.81
C VAL A 38 -25.87 -23.92 -9.71
N ASP A 39 -26.20 -24.34 -8.49
CA ASP A 39 -25.58 -24.05 -7.22
C ASP A 39 -24.11 -24.52 -7.23
N LEU A 40 -23.17 -23.56 -7.20
CA LEU A 40 -21.77 -23.83 -6.90
C LEU A 40 -21.23 -22.79 -5.92
N GLY A 41 -21.67 -22.93 -4.67
CA GLY A 41 -20.90 -22.52 -3.50
C GLY A 41 -20.97 -21.04 -3.17
N ALA A 42 -22.07 -20.63 -2.54
CA ALA A 42 -22.04 -19.55 -1.58
C ALA A 42 -20.99 -19.88 -0.49
N ARG A 43 -19.75 -19.44 -0.69
CA ARG A 43 -18.76 -19.40 0.39
C ARG A 43 -19.26 -18.33 1.35
N PHE A 44 -19.90 -18.81 2.41
CA PHE A 44 -20.29 -18.09 3.60
C PHE A 44 -19.30 -16.97 3.95
N PHE A 45 -19.64 -15.73 3.61
CA PHE A 45 -19.13 -14.58 4.36
C PHE A 45 -20.04 -14.43 5.58
N SER A 46 -19.91 -15.37 6.51
CA SER A 46 -20.43 -15.19 7.86
C SER A 46 -19.52 -14.16 8.54
N GLY A 47 -20.08 -12.99 8.80
CA GLY A 47 -19.42 -11.93 9.56
C GLY A 47 -19.05 -12.45 10.94
N ASN A 48 -17.76 -12.62 11.18
CA ASN A 48 -17.24 -12.69 12.54
C ASN A 48 -16.62 -11.33 12.85
N THR A 49 -17.38 -10.48 13.54
CA THR A 49 -16.82 -9.39 14.33
C THR A 49 -16.08 -10.02 15.51
N SER A 50 -14.89 -10.57 15.27
CA SER A 50 -14.08 -11.19 16.31
C SER A 50 -12.92 -10.26 16.64
N SER A 51 -12.93 -9.76 17.87
CA SER A 51 -11.82 -9.70 18.84
C SER A 51 -10.40 -9.75 18.26
N PRO A 52 -9.45 -8.91 18.73
CA PRO A 52 -8.06 -8.96 18.29
C PRO A 52 -7.57 -10.42 18.32
N GLN A 53 -7.15 -10.86 17.14
CA GLN A 53 -6.88 -12.24 16.79
C GLN A 53 -5.91 -12.83 17.82
N ASN A 54 -6.39 -13.74 18.66
CA ASN A 54 -5.50 -14.57 19.45
C ASN A 54 -4.90 -15.58 18.48
N ILE A 55 -3.78 -15.20 17.87
CA ILE A 55 -3.06 -16.07 16.96
C ILE A 55 -2.33 -17.06 17.87
N ASP A 56 -2.87 -18.28 17.96
CA ASP A 56 -2.22 -19.39 18.64
C ASP A 56 -0.98 -19.79 17.82
N ILE A 57 0.14 -19.12 18.11
CA ILE A 57 1.44 -19.44 17.51
C ILE A 57 1.99 -20.65 18.24
N ASP A 58 1.74 -21.82 17.68
CA ASP A 58 2.31 -23.08 18.17
C ASP A 58 3.65 -23.36 17.46
N LEU A 59 4.75 -23.04 18.14
CA LEU A 59 6.13 -23.28 17.69
C LEU A 59 6.68 -24.65 18.13
N SER A 60 5.84 -25.55 18.68
CA SER A 60 6.27 -26.87 19.17
C SER A 60 6.75 -27.82 18.07
N SER A 61 6.29 -27.61 16.84
CA SER A 61 6.68 -28.41 15.68
C SER A 61 7.48 -27.58 14.69
N GLU A 62 8.60 -28.13 14.23
CA GLU A 62 9.44 -27.52 13.19
C GLU A 62 8.65 -27.20 11.91
N GLU A 63 7.65 -28.01 11.56
CA GLU A 63 6.82 -27.76 10.39
C GLU A 63 5.90 -26.54 10.60
N LYS A 64 5.27 -26.42 11.77
CA LYS A 64 4.43 -25.26 12.13
C LYS A 64 5.26 -23.98 12.20
N LYS A 65 6.48 -24.07 12.73
CA LYS A 65 7.45 -22.97 12.73
C LYS A 65 7.75 -22.51 11.30
N ARG A 66 8.10 -23.42 10.40
CA ARG A 66 8.38 -23.11 8.98
C ARG A 66 7.21 -22.44 8.28
N ILE A 67 6.00 -22.98 8.45
CA ILE A 67 4.78 -22.41 7.87
C ILE A 67 4.55 -20.98 8.37
N THR A 68 4.73 -20.75 9.68
CA THR A 68 4.59 -19.43 10.30
C THR A 68 5.62 -18.45 9.75
N ILE A 69 6.89 -18.85 9.66
CA ILE A 69 7.97 -18.04 9.09
C ILE A 69 7.66 -17.65 7.64
N ASN A 70 7.28 -18.62 6.81
CA ASN A 70 6.94 -18.37 5.41
C ASN A 70 5.77 -17.39 5.27
N ARG A 71 4.76 -17.51 6.13
CA ARG A 71 3.63 -16.57 6.17
C ARG A 71 4.08 -15.15 6.54
N LEU A 72 4.98 -15.01 7.50
CA LEU A 72 5.51 -13.71 7.93
C LEU A 72 6.35 -13.05 6.83
N LEU A 73 7.23 -13.82 6.19
CA LEU A 73 8.05 -13.35 5.06
C LEU A 73 7.19 -12.90 3.89
N TYR A 74 6.14 -13.67 3.57
CA TYR A 74 5.19 -13.28 2.54
C TYR A 74 4.46 -11.99 2.91
N ARG A 75 3.95 -11.90 4.15
CA ARG A 75 3.20 -10.73 4.63
C ARG A 75 4.06 -9.48 4.75
N SER A 76 5.36 -9.60 4.99
CA SER A 76 6.29 -8.47 5.05
C SER A 76 6.70 -7.95 3.67
N LYS A 77 6.64 -8.79 2.63
CA LYS A 77 7.06 -8.44 1.25
C LYS A 77 5.89 -8.08 0.31
N GLN A 78 4.64 -8.35 0.69
CA GLN A 78 3.47 -8.19 -0.20
C GLN A 78 2.45 -7.18 0.37
N ARG A 79 2.86 -5.93 0.55
CA ARG A 79 1.99 -4.87 1.04
C ARG A 79 1.57 -3.88 -0.03
N GLY A 80 2.23 -3.90 -1.18
CA GLY A 80 2.01 -2.93 -2.25
C GLY A 80 2.71 -1.58 -1.99
N PHE A 81 3.67 -1.55 -1.06
CA PHE A 81 4.50 -0.39 -0.78
C PHE A 81 5.96 -0.83 -0.80
N LEU A 82 6.61 -0.68 -1.96
CA LEU A 82 7.88 -1.33 -2.27
C LEU A 82 8.99 -0.95 -1.29
N GLU A 83 9.06 0.31 -0.89
CA GLU A 83 10.06 0.83 0.05
C GLU A 83 9.93 0.17 1.41
N LEU A 84 8.71 0.06 1.91
CA LEU A 84 8.40 -0.62 3.16
C LEU A 84 8.66 -2.13 3.04
N ASP A 85 8.26 -2.74 1.92
CA ASP A 85 8.44 -4.16 1.64
C ASP A 85 9.93 -4.55 1.62
N LEU A 86 10.80 -3.70 1.07
CA LEU A 86 12.26 -3.92 1.08
C LEU A 86 12.85 -3.83 2.49
N VAL A 87 12.45 -2.79 3.24
CA VAL A 87 12.97 -2.56 4.60
C VAL A 87 12.51 -3.66 5.55
N LEU A 88 11.20 -3.96 5.59
CA LEU A 88 10.64 -4.99 6.45
C LEU A 88 11.04 -6.38 5.98
N GLY A 89 10.99 -6.65 4.67
CA GLY A 89 11.33 -7.94 4.09
C GLY A 89 12.74 -8.37 4.46
N ASN A 90 13.73 -7.50 4.26
CA ASN A 90 15.13 -7.78 4.60
C ASN A 90 15.33 -7.99 6.10
N TRP A 91 14.70 -7.15 6.93
CA TRP A 91 14.83 -7.28 8.38
C TRP A 91 14.21 -8.58 8.90
N VAL A 92 13.02 -8.95 8.42
CA VAL A 92 12.38 -10.21 8.81
C VAL A 92 13.22 -11.40 8.37
N GLU A 93 13.76 -11.39 7.15
CA GLU A 93 14.62 -12.46 6.65
C GLU A 93 15.88 -12.67 7.50
N GLU A 94 16.49 -11.59 7.99
CA GLU A 94 17.67 -11.65 8.87
C GLU A 94 17.35 -12.17 10.29
N ASN A 95 16.14 -11.90 10.81
CA ASN A 95 15.84 -12.09 12.24
C ASN A 95 14.88 -13.26 12.53
N VAL A 96 13.99 -13.62 11.61
CA VAL A 96 12.87 -14.54 11.87
C VAL A 96 13.30 -15.95 12.30
N ASN A 97 14.48 -16.40 11.85
CA ASN A 97 15.03 -17.71 12.23
C ASN A 97 15.43 -17.80 13.71
N SER A 98 15.80 -16.67 14.31
CA SER A 98 16.32 -16.56 15.68
C SER A 98 15.31 -15.98 16.68
N MET A 99 14.08 -15.71 16.26
CA MET A 99 13.05 -15.09 17.11
C MET A 99 12.30 -16.12 17.98
N ASP A 100 12.02 -15.72 19.22
CA ASP A 100 11.15 -16.44 20.16
C ASP A 100 9.67 -16.16 19.89
N GLU A 101 8.76 -16.96 20.47
CA GLU A 101 7.32 -16.85 20.25
C GLU A 101 6.76 -15.45 20.58
N THR A 102 7.27 -14.82 21.64
CA THR A 102 6.88 -13.47 22.06
C THR A 102 7.33 -12.41 21.06
N ALA A 103 8.52 -12.58 20.48
CA ALA A 103 9.05 -11.71 19.43
C ALA A 103 8.26 -11.89 18.14
N VAL A 104 7.85 -13.12 17.79
CA VAL A 104 6.98 -13.38 16.64
C VAL A 104 5.60 -12.73 16.82
N LYS A 105 4.99 -12.82 18.01
CA LYS A 105 3.73 -12.09 18.33
C LYS A 105 3.89 -10.59 18.15
N SER A 106 5.00 -10.05 18.65
CA SER A 106 5.34 -8.64 18.53
C SER A 106 5.51 -8.22 17.07
N LEU A 107 6.14 -9.06 16.25
CA LEU A 107 6.30 -8.84 14.81
C LEU A 107 4.95 -8.85 14.09
N ILE A 108 4.06 -9.79 14.40
CA ILE A 108 2.73 -9.82 13.80
C ILE A 108 1.97 -8.53 14.11
N HIS A 109 2.02 -8.07 15.36
CA HIS A 109 1.39 -6.81 15.74
C HIS A 109 1.93 -5.63 14.92
N VAL A 110 3.24 -5.57 14.64
CA VAL A 110 3.83 -4.54 13.77
C VAL A 110 3.35 -4.70 12.32
N LEU A 111 3.24 -5.93 11.84
CA LEU A 111 2.79 -6.24 10.48
C LEU A 111 1.29 -5.93 10.28
N ASP A 112 0.48 -5.90 11.32
CA ASP A 112 -0.95 -5.57 11.22
C ASP A 112 -1.23 -4.06 11.20
N LEU A 113 -0.21 -3.21 11.43
CA LEU A 113 -0.32 -1.76 11.33
C LEU A 113 -0.52 -1.30 9.88
N GLU A 114 -1.15 -0.13 9.73
CA GLU A 114 -1.35 0.51 8.43
C GLU A 114 -0.01 0.94 7.81
N ASN A 115 0.19 0.61 6.53
CA ASN A 115 1.42 0.90 5.80
C ASN A 115 1.86 2.38 5.82
N PRO A 116 0.99 3.38 5.55
CA PRO A 116 1.43 4.78 5.52
C PRO A 116 1.91 5.26 6.88
N ASP A 117 1.20 4.91 7.96
CA ASP A 117 1.55 5.34 9.30
C ASP A 117 2.79 4.63 9.83
N LEU A 118 2.90 3.32 9.57
CA LEU A 118 4.11 2.55 9.87
C LEU A 118 5.35 3.18 9.23
N TRP A 119 5.25 3.61 7.97
CA TRP A 119 6.36 4.27 7.28
C TRP A 119 6.74 5.62 7.91
N LYS A 120 5.76 6.46 8.26
CA LYS A 120 6.00 7.74 8.94
C LYS A 120 6.72 7.56 10.27
N TRP A 121 6.31 6.56 11.05
CA TRP A 121 6.93 6.25 12.33
C TRP A 121 8.35 5.71 12.17
N LEU A 122 8.59 4.81 11.22
CA LEU A 122 9.93 4.25 10.96
C LEU A 122 10.95 5.30 10.52
N THR A 123 10.50 6.31 9.77
CA THR A 123 11.33 7.40 9.26
C THR A 123 11.40 8.61 10.20
N SER A 124 10.80 8.52 11.40
CA SER A 124 10.74 9.59 12.42
C SER A 124 10.06 10.88 11.95
N GLN A 125 9.13 10.79 11.00
CA GLN A 125 8.33 11.95 10.56
C GLN A 125 7.22 12.30 11.55
N GLU A 126 6.67 11.28 12.20
CA GLU A 126 5.60 11.38 13.19
C GLU A 126 5.96 10.51 14.39
N GLN A 127 5.48 10.90 15.58
CA GLN A 127 5.69 10.11 16.78
C GLN A 127 4.77 8.88 16.77
N PRO A 128 5.30 7.66 16.95
CA PRO A 128 4.47 6.48 17.06
C PRO A 128 3.62 6.55 18.34
N PRO A 129 2.39 5.99 18.33
CA PRO A 129 1.62 5.74 19.53
C PRO A 129 2.41 4.90 20.53
N GLU A 130 2.14 5.07 21.83
CA GLU A 130 2.87 4.39 22.91
C GLU A 130 2.87 2.86 22.77
N ILE A 131 1.75 2.30 22.31
CA ILE A 131 1.54 0.87 22.03
C ILE A 131 2.53 0.35 20.99
N VAL A 132 2.87 1.14 19.98
CA VAL A 132 3.82 0.78 18.93
C VAL A 132 5.25 1.04 19.40
N SER A 133 5.49 2.13 20.12
CA SER A 133 6.82 2.50 20.63
C SER A 133 7.38 1.49 21.65
N SER A 134 6.50 0.87 22.44
CA SER A 134 6.86 -0.13 23.45
C SER A 134 7.20 -1.49 22.85
N ASN A 135 6.88 -1.73 21.57
CA ASN A 135 7.12 -3.01 20.91
C ASN A 135 8.62 -3.18 20.58
N PRO A 136 9.27 -4.27 21.04
CA PRO A 136 10.71 -4.47 20.83
C PRO A 136 11.09 -4.64 19.36
N VAL A 137 10.23 -5.25 18.55
CA VAL A 137 10.45 -5.46 17.12
C VAL A 137 10.41 -4.14 16.37
N PHE A 138 9.46 -3.27 16.71
CA PHE A 138 9.38 -1.93 16.13
C PHE A 138 10.63 -1.11 16.45
N LEU A 139 11.11 -1.12 17.69
CA LEU A 139 12.33 -0.41 18.08
C LEU A 139 13.56 -0.92 17.32
N ALA A 140 13.70 -2.23 17.14
CA ALA A 140 14.79 -2.82 16.37
C ALA A 140 14.76 -2.41 14.89
N LEU A 141 13.58 -2.42 14.28
CA LEU A 141 13.35 -1.93 12.91
C LEU A 141 13.68 -0.45 12.78
N HIS A 142 13.12 0.39 13.65
CA HIS A 142 13.36 1.83 13.67
C HIS A 142 14.85 2.14 13.79
N LYS A 143 15.58 1.46 14.68
CA LYS A 143 17.03 1.60 14.82
C LYS A 143 17.78 1.25 13.54
N LYS A 144 17.41 0.16 12.84
CA LYS A 144 18.03 -0.23 11.56
C LYS A 144 17.78 0.83 10.50
N VAL A 145 16.56 1.33 10.38
CA VAL A 145 16.18 2.38 9.43
C VAL A 145 16.95 3.67 9.70
N MET A 146 16.98 4.13 10.96
CA MET A 146 17.71 5.34 11.35
C MET A 146 19.22 5.23 11.10
N THR A 147 19.80 4.05 11.33
CA THR A 147 21.21 3.79 11.00
C THR A 147 21.47 3.90 9.50
N ASN A 148 20.55 3.35 8.68
CA ASN A 148 20.64 3.42 7.23
C ASN A 148 20.51 4.87 6.73
N LEU A 149 19.52 5.62 7.24
CA LEU A 149 19.34 7.03 6.93
C LEU A 149 20.56 7.88 7.30
N ASN A 150 21.16 7.63 8.46
CA ASN A 150 22.37 8.34 8.89
C ASN A 150 23.59 8.02 8.03
N LYS A 151 23.66 6.82 7.46
CA LYS A 151 24.76 6.40 6.60
C LYS A 151 24.63 6.90 5.16
N HIS A 152 23.40 6.93 4.64
CA HIS A 152 23.16 7.11 3.21
C HIS A 152 22.41 8.40 2.84
N ALA A 153 21.87 9.14 3.81
CA ALA A 153 21.13 10.38 3.57
C ALA A 153 21.65 11.55 4.40
N ALA A 154 21.92 12.66 3.73
CA ALA A 154 22.19 13.94 4.38
C ALA A 154 20.97 14.40 5.19
N PRO A 155 21.14 15.12 6.31
CA PRO A 155 20.01 15.58 7.11
C PRO A 155 19.10 16.55 6.36
N GLU A 156 19.67 17.36 5.46
CA GLU A 156 18.95 18.38 4.68
C GLU A 156 17.99 17.79 3.64
N THR A 157 18.25 16.57 3.16
CA THR A 157 17.39 15.90 2.17
C THR A 157 16.28 15.07 2.80
N ARG A 158 16.18 15.06 4.14
CA ARG A 158 15.14 14.33 4.87
C ARG A 158 13.86 15.14 4.89
N ALA A 159 12.72 14.44 4.83
CA ALA A 159 11.43 15.07 5.08
C ALA A 159 11.42 15.65 6.51
N ALA A 160 11.05 16.92 6.64
CA ALA A 160 10.87 17.54 7.95
C ALA A 160 9.72 16.84 8.70
N ALA A 161 9.81 16.78 10.03
CA ALA A 161 8.74 16.21 10.84
C ALA A 161 7.40 16.89 10.52
N GLY A 162 6.37 16.09 10.23
CA GLY A 162 5.05 16.56 9.82
C GLY A 162 4.86 16.96 8.35
N GLN A 163 5.87 16.82 7.47
CA GLN A 163 5.71 17.03 6.02
C GLN A 163 5.47 15.71 5.29
N PRO A 164 4.57 15.65 4.29
CA PRO A 164 4.27 14.43 3.56
C PRO A 164 5.41 14.00 2.63
N TRP A 165 5.57 12.69 2.48
CA TRP A 165 6.70 12.05 1.79
C TRP A 165 6.69 12.23 0.28
N VAL A 166 5.51 12.32 -0.32
CA VAL A 166 5.33 12.44 -1.76
C VAL A 166 4.68 13.78 -2.05
N LYS A 167 5.46 14.71 -2.59
CA LYS A 167 4.94 15.93 -3.21
C LYS A 167 3.97 15.50 -4.33
N GLY A 168 2.67 15.65 -4.14
CA GLY A 168 1.65 15.08 -5.05
C GLY A 168 0.64 14.14 -4.39
N TRP A 169 1.00 13.42 -3.32
CA TRP A 169 0.11 12.41 -2.74
C TRP A 169 -1.04 13.04 -1.96
N ASP A 170 -0.81 14.16 -1.25
CA ASP A 170 -1.87 14.93 -0.58
C ASP A 170 -2.36 16.13 -1.41
N ASP A 171 -1.86 16.27 -2.64
CA ASP A 171 -2.19 17.42 -3.50
C ASP A 171 -3.63 17.38 -4.00
N PHE A 172 -4.32 16.24 -3.91
CA PHE A 172 -5.76 16.14 -4.18
C PHE A 172 -6.63 16.94 -3.20
N LYS A 173 -6.06 17.38 -2.07
CA LYS A 173 -6.73 18.29 -1.12
C LYS A 173 -6.35 19.77 -1.29
N ARG A 174 -5.42 20.11 -2.19
CA ARG A 174 -5.04 21.51 -2.46
C ARG A 174 -6.00 22.14 -3.49
N GLY A 175 -7.08 22.74 -3.01
CA GLY A 175 -7.91 23.65 -3.79
C GLY A 175 -7.26 25.04 -3.94
N ARG A 176 -7.49 25.67 -5.10
CA ARG A 176 -7.25 27.07 -5.53
C ARG A 176 -5.85 27.71 -5.38
N ASP A 177 -4.98 27.23 -4.48
CA ASP A 177 -3.68 27.88 -4.19
C ASP A 177 -2.45 26.99 -4.49
N ALA A 178 -2.55 26.08 -5.46
CA ALA A 178 -1.39 25.28 -5.87
C ALA A 178 -0.41 26.10 -6.73
N PRO A 179 0.93 25.96 -6.54
CA PRO A 179 1.93 26.66 -7.35
C PRO A 179 1.86 26.19 -8.82
N ILE A 180 1.91 27.16 -9.74
CA ILE A 180 1.61 27.04 -11.18
C ILE A 180 2.61 26.15 -11.96
N SER A 181 3.79 25.88 -11.41
CA SER A 181 4.85 25.16 -12.13
C SER A 181 5.22 23.84 -11.43
N GLY A 182 4.73 22.73 -11.96
CA GLY A 182 5.41 21.45 -11.86
C GLY A 182 6.50 21.37 -12.93
N ASN A 183 7.68 20.84 -12.59
CA ASN A 183 8.74 20.58 -13.56
C ASN A 183 8.22 19.58 -14.61
N GLN A 184 7.98 20.07 -15.82
CA GLN A 184 7.83 19.26 -17.03
C GLN A 184 9.20 18.84 -17.56
#